data_AF-A0A1Q7AZA0-F1
#
_entry.id   AF-A0A1Q7AZA0-F1
#
_cell.length_a   1.000
_cell.length_b   1.000
_cell.length_c   1.000
_cell.angle_alpha   90.00
_cell.angle_beta   90.00
_cell.angle_gamma   90.00
#
_symmetry.space_group_name_H-M   'P 1'
#
loop_
_entity.id
_entity.type
_entity.pdbx_description
1 polymer ?
#
loop_
_entity_poly.entity_id
_entity_poly.type
_entity_poly.pdbx_seq_one_letter_code
_entity_poly.pdbx_strand_id
1 'polypeptide(L)' 'MRLTVLGSGTNVHPKRAAAGYLVETDQLLLFDFGPRTLMNLIKAGADRHRVRHLFITHHHTDHFADFLPFLFDAVDH' A
#
# COMPACT_ATOMS: atom_id res chain seq x y z
N MET A 1 -11.37 -14.14 -4.17
CA MET A 1 -10.14 -13.57 -3.59
C MET A 1 -9.18 -13.21 -4.72
N ARG A 2 -8.63 -12.00 -4.71
CA ARG A 2 -7.62 -11.52 -5.68
C ARG A 2 -6.48 -10.82 -4.93
N LEU A 3 -5.24 -11.07 -5.35
CA LEU A 3 -4.05 -10.38 -4.86
C LEU A 3 -3.48 -9.51 -5.96
N THR A 4 -3.32 -8.22 -5.67
CA THR A 4 -2.60 -7.27 -6.50
C THR A 4 -1.29 -6.90 -5.81
N VAL A 5 -0.17 -7.16 -6.49
CA VAL A 5 1.17 -6.76 -6.01
C VAL A 5 1.36 -5.29 -6.34
N LEU A 6 1.31 -4.42 -5.32
CA LEU A 6 1.58 -3.00 -5.47
C LEU A 6 3.09 -2.74 -5.52
N GLY A 7 3.87 -3.57 -4.82
CA GLY A 7 5.32 -3.60 -4.94
C GLY A 7 5.95 -4.85 -4.35
N SER A 8 7.15 -5.16 -4.85
CA SER A 8 7.92 -6.38 -4.53
C SER A 8 9.42 -6.10 -4.49
N GLY A 9 9.79 -4.84 -4.28
CA GLY A 9 11.14 -4.38 -4.01
C GLY A 9 11.39 -4.19 -2.53
N THR A 10 12.58 -3.68 -2.24
CA THR A 10 12.98 -3.15 -0.93
C THR A 10 13.28 -1.67 -1.09
N ASN A 11 13.30 -0.95 0.03
CA ASN A 11 13.67 0.45 0.25
C ASN A 11 13.76 1.30 -1.02
N VAL A 12 14.96 1.39 -1.60
CA VAL A 12 15.20 2.08 -2.86
C VAL A 12 15.55 1.04 -3.93
N HIS A 13 14.71 0.93 -4.96
CA HIS A 13 14.92 -0.02 -6.05
C HIS A 13 14.59 0.62 -7.42
N PRO A 14 15.40 0.42 -8.48
CA PRO A 14 15.26 1.16 -9.73
C PRO A 14 13.95 0.89 -10.48
N LYS A 15 13.40 -0.33 -10.37
CA LYS A 15 12.27 -0.78 -11.20
C LYS A 15 11.03 -1.25 -10.45
N ARG A 16 11.11 -1.41 -9.12
CA ARG A 16 10.04 -2.03 -8.32
C ARG A 16 9.74 -1.13 -7.14
N ALA A 17 8.47 -0.81 -6.91
CA ALA A 17 8.03 -0.22 -5.65
C ALA A 17 8.41 -1.13 -4.47
N ALA A 18 8.52 -0.56 -3.27
CA ALA A 18 8.80 -1.31 -2.05
C ALA A 18 7.62 -2.23 -1.66
N ALA A 19 7.72 -2.96 -0.55
CA ALA A 19 6.71 -3.94 -0.16
C ALA A 19 5.32 -3.30 -0.01
N GLY A 20 4.32 -3.88 -0.67
CA GLY A 20 2.94 -3.46 -0.58
C GLY A 20 2.02 -4.34 -1.41
N TYR A 21 0.92 -4.77 -0.81
CA TYR A 21 0.03 -5.77 -1.38
C TYR A 21 -1.43 -5.42 -1.08
N LEU A 22 -2.26 -5.41 -2.12
CA LEU A 22 -3.71 -5.28 -1.98
C LEU A 22 -4.33 -6.67 -2.11
N VAL A 23 -5.04 -7.10 -1.07
CA VAL A 23 -5.82 -8.34 -1.09
C VAL A 23 -7.29 -7.99 -1.06
N GLU A 24 -8.01 -8.49 -2.07
CA GLU A 24 -9.43 -8.26 -2.26
C GLU A 24 -10.20 -9.55 -1.97
N THR A 25 -10.91 -9.55 -0.85
CA THR A 25 -11.87 -10.58 -0.45
C THR A 25 -13.28 -9.97 -0.47
N ASP A 26 -14.12 -10.31 0.51
CA ASP A 26 -15.25 -9.50 0.97
C ASP A 26 -14.82 -8.14 1.57
N GLN A 27 -13.53 -7.98 1.91
CA GLN A 27 -12.92 -6.76 2.42
C GLN A 27 -11.72 -6.34 1.57
N LEU A 28 -11.32 -5.07 1.68
CA LEU A 28 -10.07 -4.55 1.12
C LEU A 28 -9.00 -4.52 2.21
N LEU A 29 -7.97 -5.35 2.05
CA LEU A 29 -6.87 -5.49 2.99
C LEU A 29 -5.58 -4.99 2.34
N LEU A 30 -4.85 -4.10 3.02
CA LEU A 30 -3.49 -3.69 2.63
C LEU A 30 -2.46 -4.35 3.55
N PHE A 31 -1.48 -5.02 2.97
CA PHE A 31 -0.31 -5.55 3.68
C PHE A 31 0.93 -4.80 3.22
N ASP A 32 1.60 -4.16 4.17
CA ASP A 32 2.68 -3.20 3.96
C ASP A 32 2.31 -2.04 3.02
N PHE A 33 3.04 -0.95 3.16
CA PHE A 33 2.78 0.27 2.42
C PHE A 33 4.06 1.10 2.28
N GLY A 34 5.06 0.50 1.63
CA GLY A 34 6.35 1.12 1.35
C GLY A 34 6.33 2.13 0.19
N PRO A 35 7.46 2.80 -0.09
CA PRO A 35 7.57 3.80 -1.14
C PRO A 35 7.06 3.36 -2.53
N ARG A 36 6.24 4.23 -3.15
CA ARG A 36 5.57 4.08 -4.45
C ARG A 36 4.41 3.09 -4.48
N THR A 37 4.03 2.51 -3.35
CA THR A 37 2.88 1.60 -3.28
C THR A 37 1.55 2.36 -3.29
N LEU A 38 1.47 3.56 -2.70
CA LEU A 38 0.28 4.42 -2.77
C LEU A 38 -0.07 4.80 -4.20
N MET A 39 0.94 5.21 -4.98
CA MET A 39 0.72 5.55 -6.39
C MET A 39 0.29 4.33 -7.21
N ASN A 40 0.80 3.14 -6.89
CA ASN A 40 0.38 1.91 -7.55
C ASN A 40 -1.03 1.47 -7.13
N LEU A 41 -1.44 1.73 -5.88
CA LEU A 41 -2.81 1.51 -5.42
C LEU A 41 -3.80 2.36 -6.23
N ILE A 42 -3.49 3.65 -6.42
CA ILE A 42 -4.30 4.56 -7.26
C ILE A 42 -4.37 4.05 -8.70
N LYS A 43 -3.24 3.66 -9.28
CA LYS A 43 -3.19 3.12 -10.66
C LYS A 43 -3.93 1.80 -10.83
N ALA A 44 -4.03 0.99 -9.77
CA ALA A 44 -4.82 -0.23 -9.77
C ALA A 44 -6.34 0.03 -9.75
N GLY A 45 -6.77 1.30 -9.63
CA GLY A 45 -8.19 1.67 -9.59
C GLY A 45 -8.87 1.34 -8.26
N ALA A 46 -8.09 1.05 -7.22
CA ALA A 46 -8.64 0.79 -5.90
C ALA A 46 -9.12 2.11 -5.26
N ASP A 47 -10.36 2.11 -4.77
CA ASP A 47 -10.86 3.21 -3.95
C ASP A 47 -10.19 3.14 -2.58
N ARG A 48 -9.18 4.01 -2.39
CA ARG A 48 -8.39 4.08 -1.18
C ARG A 48 -9.22 4.44 0.06
N HIS A 49 -10.38 5.10 -0.09
CA HIS A 49 -11.30 5.42 1.01
C HIS A 49 -12.09 4.20 1.50
N ARG A 50 -12.10 3.10 0.75
CA ARG A 50 -12.71 1.83 1.16
C ARG A 50 -11.74 0.91 1.88
N VAL A 51 -10.46 1.25 1.95
CA VAL A 51 -9.47 0.48 2.71
C VAL A 51 -9.68 0.74 4.20
N ARG A 52 -10.09 -0.29 4.94
CA ARG A 52 -10.32 -0.21 6.39
C ARG A 52 -9.31 -0.98 7.23
N HIS A 53 -8.51 -1.81 6.57
CA HIS A 53 -7.54 -2.68 7.23
C HIS A 53 -6.19 -2.53 6.56
N LEU A 54 -5.20 -2.09 7.34
CA LEU A 54 -3.81 -1.95 6.92
C LEU A 54 -2.94 -2.66 7.95
N PHE A 55 -2.13 -3.60 7.48
CA PHE A 55 -1.24 -4.41 8.29
C PHE A 55 0.20 -4.05 7.95
N ILE A 56 0.97 -3.59 8.94
CA ILE A 56 2.41 -3.32 8.79
C ILE A 56 3.15 -4.49 9.41
N THR A 57 3.99 -5.18 8.64
CA THR A 57 4.74 -6.34 9.12
C THR A 57 5.81 -5.95 10.14
N HIS A 58 6.52 -4.84 9.88
CA HIS A 58 7.53 -4.25 10.76
C HIS A 58 7.86 -2.81 10.35
N HIS A 59 8.65 -2.12 11.16
CA HIS A 59 8.88 -0.67 11.03
C HIS A 59 10.12 -0.29 10.20
N HIS A 60 10.54 -1.11 9.25
CA HIS A 60 11.49 -0.63 8.24
C HIS A 60 10.74 0.22 7.22
N THR A 61 11.36 1.33 6.80
CA THR A 61 10.70 2.35 5.97
C THR A 61 10.14 1.81 4.66
N ASP A 62 10.69 0.72 4.16
CA ASP A 62 10.23 0.06 2.95
C ASP A 62 8.96 -0.78 3.09
N HIS A 63 8.41 -0.84 4.30
CA HIS A 63 7.14 -1.49 4.62
C HIS A 63 6.05 -0.50 5.08
N PHE A 64 6.37 0.77 5.33
CA PHE A 64 5.36 1.71 5.84
C PHE A 64 5.48 3.18 5.42
N ALA A 65 6.51 3.62 4.69
CA ALA A 65 6.69 5.05 4.46
C ALA A 65 5.55 5.74 3.69
N ASP A 66 4.85 5.03 2.80
CA ASP A 66 3.69 5.59 2.08
C ASP A 66 2.42 5.64 2.96
N PHE A 67 2.46 5.08 4.17
CA PHE A 67 1.33 5.16 5.12
C PHE A 67 1.05 6.59 5.53
N LEU A 68 2.09 7.38 5.79
CA LEU A 68 1.94 8.77 6.21
C LEU A 68 1.18 9.62 5.18
N PRO A 69 1.62 9.71 3.90
CA PRO A 69 0.86 10.47 2.91
C PRO A 69 -0.55 9.90 2.69
N PHE A 70 -0.76 8.59 2.78
CA PHE A 70 -2.11 8.01 2.71
C PHE A 70 -2.98 8.38 3.88
N LEU A 71 -2.46 8.37 5.11
CA LEU A 71 -3.21 8.72 6.31
C LEU A 71 -3.69 10.17 6.23
N PHE A 72 -2.79 11.11 5.92
CA PHE A 72 -3.13 12.53 5.86
C PHE A 72 -3.97 12.89 4.63
N ASP A 73 -3.85 12.16 3.52
CA ASP A 73 -4.73 12.36 2.36
C ASP A 73 -6.10 11.69 2.54
N ALA A 74 -6.19 10.52 3.18
CA ALA A 74 -7.45 9.78 3.29
C ALA A 74 -8.32 10.23 4.49
N VAL A 75 -7.73 10.87 5.51
CA VAL A 75 -8.42 11.30 6.74
C VAL A 75 -8.88 12.76 6.72
N ASP A 76 -8.19 13.64 5.97
CA ASP A 76 -8.52 15.08 5.90
C ASP A 76 -9.31 15.51 4.64
N HIS A 77 -9.95 14.56 3.92
CA HIS A 77 -10.88 14.84 2.81
C HIS A 77 -12.34 14.65 3.19
#